data_AF-B7P296-F1
#
_entry.id   AF-B7P296-F1
#
_cell.length_a   1.000
_cell.length_b   1.000
_cell.length_c   1.000
_cell.angle_alpha   90.00
_cell.angle_beta   90.00
_cell.angle_gamma   90.00
#
_symmetry.space_group_name_H-M   'P 1'
#
loop_
_entity.id
_entity.type
_entity.pdbx_description
1 polymer ?
#
loop_
_entity_poly.entity_id
_entity_poly.type
_entity_poly.pdbx_seq_one_letter_code
_entity_poly.pdbx_strand_id
1 'polypeptide(L)'
;MACTNALFTKKIIVKRAVRSKALIDLHANDEHERYVDSGEYQRNAFAEVVNEATTGATKTAASVRSAGAEEVAIALAIADADCHRVLSDARQAVRNFPKSQICREAERASRAVKLRDRKVRFKWFPAHAGDASKRNDNHNETAHAAARDLTNRAPATYRPTWFEAKDRMTDYNDFTEAYRLARKILPPSHKRLSRAEAHNLKGER
;
A
#
# COMPACT_ATOMS: atom_id res chain seq x y z
N MET A 1 6.62 -32.02 -2.06
CA MET A 1 6.21 -31.07 -3.14
C MET A 1 6.04 -29.61 -2.68
N ALA A 2 6.69 -29.16 -1.59
CA ALA A 2 6.51 -27.81 -1.02
C ALA A 2 7.59 -26.77 -1.39
N CYS A 3 8.69 -27.19 -2.03
CA CYS A 3 9.95 -26.43 -2.00
C CYS A 3 10.04 -25.26 -2.98
N THR A 4 9.20 -25.21 -4.01
CA THR A 4 9.47 -24.39 -5.21
C THR A 4 8.43 -23.29 -5.45
N ASN A 5 7.15 -23.49 -5.09
CA ASN A 5 6.25 -22.36 -4.83
C ASN A 5 6.81 -21.47 -3.73
N ALA A 6 7.43 -22.08 -2.72
CA ALA A 6 8.19 -21.35 -1.71
C ALA A 6 9.29 -20.47 -2.33
N LEU A 7 10.01 -20.89 -3.37
CA LEU A 7 11.14 -20.11 -3.92
C LEU A 7 10.73 -18.86 -4.72
N PHE A 8 9.64 -18.91 -5.50
CA PHE A 8 9.17 -17.75 -6.26
C PHE A 8 8.47 -16.74 -5.36
N THR A 9 7.59 -17.23 -4.47
CA THR A 9 6.97 -16.41 -3.43
C THR A 9 8.05 -15.83 -2.52
N LYS A 10 9.06 -16.60 -2.11
CA LYS A 10 10.25 -16.07 -1.41
C LYS A 10 10.94 -14.97 -2.20
N LYS A 11 11.09 -15.08 -3.53
CA LYS A 11 11.77 -14.03 -4.33
C LYS A 11 10.98 -12.72 -4.38
N ILE A 12 9.65 -12.78 -4.51
CA ILE A 12 8.78 -11.59 -4.47
C ILE A 12 8.75 -11.00 -3.06
N ILE A 13 8.57 -11.84 -2.03
CA ILE A 13 8.60 -11.43 -0.63
C ILE A 13 9.94 -10.78 -0.29
N VAL A 14 11.06 -11.37 -0.70
CA VAL A 14 12.40 -10.80 -0.48
C VAL A 14 12.56 -9.47 -1.20
N LYS A 15 12.05 -9.30 -2.43
CA LYS A 15 12.10 -8.00 -3.12
C LYS A 15 11.26 -6.94 -2.42
N ARG A 16 10.05 -7.28 -1.97
CA ARG A 16 9.18 -6.37 -1.21
C ARG A 16 9.84 -6.00 0.12
N ALA A 17 10.36 -6.97 0.86
CA ALA A 17 11.08 -6.75 2.12
C ALA A 17 12.33 -5.86 1.94
N VAL A 18 13.14 -6.11 0.90
CA VAL A 18 14.32 -5.28 0.60
C VAL A 18 13.91 -3.85 0.26
N ARG A 19 12.84 -3.67 -0.53
CA ARG A 19 12.32 -2.33 -0.86
C ARG A 19 11.76 -1.64 0.39
N SER A 20 10.94 -2.32 1.19
CA SER A 20 10.35 -1.78 2.41
C SER A 20 11.45 -1.34 3.37
N LYS A 21 12.46 -2.19 3.62
CA LYS A 21 13.63 -1.82 4.42
C LYS A 21 14.30 -0.54 3.89
N ALA A 22 14.57 -0.48 2.59
CA ALA A 22 15.22 0.68 1.99
C ALA A 22 14.38 1.97 2.12
N LEU A 23 13.06 1.87 2.00
CA LEU A 23 12.16 3.02 2.18
C LEU A 23 12.07 3.43 3.65
N ILE A 24 11.95 2.48 4.58
CA ILE A 24 11.95 2.76 6.02
C ILE A 24 13.24 3.50 6.39
N ASP A 25 14.39 2.94 6.04
CA ASP A 25 15.69 3.52 6.40
C ASP A 25 15.93 4.88 5.74
N LEU A 26 15.42 5.11 4.53
CA LEU A 26 15.56 6.38 3.81
C LEU A 26 14.71 7.49 4.43
N HIS A 27 13.55 7.16 4.96
CA HIS A 27 12.50 8.12 5.30
C HIS A 27 12.33 8.33 6.81
N ALA A 28 12.91 7.47 7.64
CA ALA A 28 12.77 7.49 9.10
C ALA A 28 13.22 8.78 9.80
N ASN A 29 14.01 9.64 9.15
CA ASN A 29 14.54 10.86 9.75
C ASN A 29 14.09 12.15 9.03
N ASP A 30 13.15 12.05 8.09
CA ASP A 30 12.66 13.21 7.33
C ASP A 30 11.32 13.70 7.91
N GLU A 31 11.36 14.82 8.62
CA GLU A 31 10.20 15.44 9.27
C GLU A 31 9.16 15.98 8.29
N HIS A 32 9.46 16.00 6.98
CA HIS A 32 8.56 16.46 5.93
C HIS A 32 7.87 15.31 5.19
N GLU A 33 8.05 14.07 5.64
CA GLU A 33 7.42 12.91 5.04
C GLU A 33 6.26 12.37 5.87
N ARG A 34 5.24 11.87 5.16
CA ARG A 34 4.00 11.39 5.76
C ARG A 34 3.66 9.99 5.25
N TYR A 35 3.39 9.07 6.17
CA TYR A 35 2.72 7.81 5.85
C TYR A 35 1.21 8.01 5.91
N VAL A 36 0.49 7.46 4.93
CA VAL A 36 -0.97 7.51 4.92
C VAL A 36 -1.55 6.12 4.81
N ASP A 37 -2.65 5.90 5.54
CA ASP A 37 -3.45 4.69 5.42
C ASP A 37 -4.95 4.95 5.55
N SER A 38 -5.74 4.02 5.02
CA SER A 38 -7.20 4.02 5.08
C SER A 38 -7.72 2.73 5.74
N GLY A 39 -8.72 2.85 6.61
CA GLY A 39 -9.41 1.74 7.27
C GLY A 39 -10.91 1.75 6.97
N GLU A 40 -11.42 0.76 6.24
CA GLU A 40 -12.86 0.61 5.99
C GLU A 40 -13.58 0.09 7.24
N TYR A 41 -14.68 0.74 7.65
CA TYR A 41 -15.51 0.33 8.80
C TYR A 41 -16.97 0.02 8.43
N GLN A 42 -17.43 0.53 7.28
CA GLN A 42 -18.71 0.20 6.67
C GLN A 42 -18.53 0.30 5.16
N ARG A 43 -19.38 -0.37 4.37
CA ARG A 43 -19.35 -0.27 2.90
C ARG A 43 -19.24 1.19 2.46
N ASN A 44 -18.17 1.50 1.73
CA ASN A 44 -17.83 2.83 1.25
C ASN A 44 -17.65 3.88 2.37
N ALA A 45 -17.26 3.50 3.59
CA ALA A 45 -17.00 4.40 4.71
C ALA A 45 -15.67 4.04 5.38
N PHE A 46 -14.78 5.02 5.44
CA PHE A 46 -13.37 4.81 5.76
C PHE A 46 -12.88 5.84 6.77
N ALA A 47 -11.91 5.44 7.58
CA ALA A 47 -11.10 6.31 8.41
C ALA A 47 -9.73 6.48 7.75
N GLU A 48 -9.38 7.72 7.44
CA GLU A 48 -8.09 8.11 6.87
C GLU A 48 -7.15 8.57 7.98
N VAL A 49 -5.89 8.18 7.89
CA VAL A 49 -4.84 8.58 8.84
C VAL A 49 -3.62 9.09 8.10
N VAL A 50 -3.00 10.13 8.67
CA VAL A 50 -1.70 10.66 8.26
C VAL A 50 -0.77 10.62 9.46
N ASN A 51 0.32 9.86 9.36
CA ASN A 51 1.36 9.76 10.38
C ASN A 51 2.66 10.42 9.92
N GLU A 52 3.42 10.97 10.85
CA GLU A 52 4.79 11.44 10.62
C GLU A 52 5.73 10.27 10.33
N ALA A 53 6.64 10.44 9.37
CA ALA A 53 7.64 9.43 9.05
C ALA A 53 8.76 9.32 10.10
N THR A 54 8.95 10.33 10.95
CA THR A 54 9.97 10.34 12.01
C THR A 54 9.49 9.66 13.28
N THR A 55 8.34 10.11 13.79
CA THR A 55 7.84 9.69 15.11
C THR A 55 6.77 8.60 15.02
N GLY A 56 6.13 8.43 13.87
CA GLY A 56 4.93 7.59 13.74
C GLY A 56 3.68 8.22 14.34
N ALA A 57 3.76 9.44 14.91
CA ALA A 57 2.62 10.11 15.51
C ALA A 57 1.60 10.50 14.45
N THR A 58 0.31 10.34 14.78
CA THR A 58 -0.78 10.79 13.93
C THR A 58 -0.87 12.31 13.92
N LYS A 59 -0.60 12.90 12.74
CA LYS A 59 -0.74 14.34 12.49
C LYS A 59 -2.19 14.75 12.31
N THR A 60 -2.94 13.94 11.57
CA THR A 60 -4.35 14.22 11.26
C THR A 60 -5.06 12.94 10.85
N ALA A 61 -6.37 12.96 10.99
CA ALA A 61 -7.24 11.87 10.57
C ALA A 61 -8.58 12.43 10.09
N ALA A 62 -9.27 11.69 9.23
CA ALA A 62 -10.58 12.06 8.72
C ALA A 62 -11.47 10.83 8.56
N SER A 63 -12.78 11.05 8.37
CA SER A 63 -13.70 10.03 7.92
C SER A 63 -14.27 10.42 6.57
N VAL A 64 -14.34 9.48 5.64
CA VAL A 64 -14.87 9.73 4.30
C VAL A 64 -15.81 8.61 3.88
N ARG A 65 -16.85 8.97 3.12
CA ARG A 65 -17.68 8.01 2.41
C ARG A 65 -17.40 8.04 0.92
N SER A 66 -16.41 7.28 0.45
CA SER A 66 -16.03 7.22 -0.96
C SER A 66 -15.29 5.92 -1.28
N ALA A 67 -15.44 5.41 -2.49
CA ALA A 67 -14.63 4.29 -2.98
C ALA A 67 -13.17 4.71 -3.26
N GLY A 68 -12.89 6.02 -3.34
CA GLY A 68 -11.54 6.59 -3.54
C GLY A 68 -10.89 7.06 -2.23
N ALA A 69 -11.15 6.36 -1.13
CA ALA A 69 -10.75 6.76 0.22
C ALA A 69 -9.22 6.98 0.37
N GLU A 70 -8.43 6.11 -0.24
CA GLU A 70 -6.96 6.20 -0.23
C GLU A 70 -6.44 7.48 -0.90
N GLU A 71 -7.13 7.99 -1.93
CA GLU A 71 -6.78 9.27 -2.57
C GLU A 71 -7.11 10.44 -1.63
N VAL A 72 -8.14 10.30 -0.79
CA VAL A 72 -8.49 11.28 0.25
C VAL A 72 -7.43 11.29 1.35
N ALA A 73 -6.87 10.15 1.73
CA ALA A 73 -5.73 10.07 2.65
C ALA A 73 -4.53 10.88 2.13
N ILE A 74 -4.22 10.72 0.83
CA ILE A 74 -3.16 11.51 0.17
C ILE A 74 -3.51 13.00 0.18
N ALA A 75 -4.76 13.36 -0.16
CA ALA A 75 -5.22 14.75 -0.14
C ALA A 75 -5.14 15.38 1.27
N LEU A 76 -5.38 14.58 2.32
CA LEU A 76 -5.26 15.00 3.71
C LEU A 76 -3.80 15.24 4.10
N ALA A 77 -2.86 14.41 3.62
CA ALA A 77 -1.44 14.61 3.87
C ALA A 77 -0.88 15.85 3.19
N ILE A 78 -1.28 16.16 1.95
CA ILE A 78 -0.81 17.38 1.26
C ILE A 78 -1.37 18.67 1.87
N ALA A 79 -2.46 18.57 2.64
CA ALA A 79 -3.02 19.69 3.39
C ALA A 79 -2.10 20.13 4.54
N ASP A 80 -1.23 19.24 5.03
CA ASP A 80 -0.12 19.62 5.90
C ASP A 80 0.87 20.48 5.10
N ALA A 81 1.12 21.71 5.59
CA ALA A 81 2.01 22.68 4.96
C ALA A 81 3.47 22.20 4.90
N ASP A 82 3.87 21.31 5.81
CA ASP A 82 5.23 20.82 5.94
C ASP A 82 5.46 19.50 5.20
N CYS A 83 4.43 18.94 4.55
CA CYS A 83 4.56 17.71 3.78
C CYS A 83 5.25 17.94 2.42
N HIS A 84 6.37 17.24 2.19
CA HIS A 84 7.10 17.21 0.91
C HIS A 84 7.00 15.85 0.21
N ARG A 85 6.70 14.78 0.95
CA ARG A 85 6.47 13.45 0.39
C ARG A 85 5.35 12.70 1.11
N VAL A 86 4.52 12.03 0.33
CA VAL A 86 3.51 11.08 0.81
C VAL A 86 3.93 9.65 0.45
N LEU A 87 3.95 8.79 1.46
CA LEU A 87 4.20 7.36 1.39
C LEU A 87 2.87 6.63 1.61
N SER A 88 2.48 5.78 0.66
CA SER A 88 1.24 5.01 0.74
C SER A 88 1.41 3.66 0.09
N ASP A 89 0.73 2.64 0.61
CA ASP A 89 0.69 1.30 0.03
C ASP A 89 -0.40 1.11 -1.03
N ALA A 90 -1.33 2.06 -1.13
CA ALA A 90 -2.31 2.25 -2.19
C ALA A 90 -1.66 2.57 -3.54
N ARG A 91 -1.20 1.53 -4.26
CA ARG A 91 -0.47 1.69 -5.52
C ARG A 91 -1.25 2.50 -6.56
N GLN A 92 -2.57 2.32 -6.62
CA GLN A 92 -3.42 3.03 -7.57
C GLN A 92 -3.54 4.52 -7.22
N ALA A 93 -3.78 4.85 -5.96
CA ALA A 93 -3.85 6.23 -5.49
C ALA A 93 -2.54 6.98 -5.77
N VAL A 94 -1.38 6.37 -5.46
CA VAL A 94 -0.05 6.95 -5.74
C VAL A 94 0.18 7.19 -7.25
N ARG A 95 -0.40 6.37 -8.14
CA ARG A 95 -0.29 6.53 -9.60
C ARG A 95 -1.25 7.59 -10.14
N ASN A 96 -2.44 7.68 -9.57
CA ASN A 96 -3.52 8.56 -10.02
C ASN A 96 -3.33 10.01 -9.59
N PHE A 97 -2.89 10.22 -8.35
CA PHE A 97 -2.78 11.55 -7.75
C PHE A 97 -1.93 12.53 -8.56
N PRO A 98 -0.71 12.19 -9.03
CA PRO A 98 0.10 13.09 -9.83
C PRO A 98 -0.50 13.45 -11.20
N LYS A 99 -1.49 12.67 -11.66
CA LYS A 99 -2.18 12.87 -12.95
C LYS A 99 -3.50 13.61 -12.80
N SER A 100 -3.86 14.00 -11.57
CA SER A 100 -5.18 14.56 -11.25
C SER A 100 -6.34 13.62 -11.62
N GLN A 101 -6.09 12.31 -11.67
CA GLN A 101 -7.10 11.28 -11.96
C GLN A 101 -7.67 10.73 -10.65
N ILE A 102 -8.16 11.62 -9.80
CA ILE A 102 -8.57 11.32 -8.41
C ILE A 102 -10.09 11.43 -8.25
N CYS A 103 -10.60 10.83 -7.17
CA CYS A 103 -11.99 10.92 -6.79
C CYS A 103 -12.39 12.36 -6.42
N ARG A 104 -13.69 12.64 -6.52
CA ARG A 104 -14.27 13.97 -6.27
C ARG A 104 -13.99 14.45 -4.85
N GLU A 105 -13.99 13.55 -3.87
CA GLU A 105 -13.73 13.87 -2.48
C GLU A 105 -12.27 14.31 -2.27
N ALA A 106 -11.32 13.60 -2.88
CA ALA A 106 -9.89 13.95 -2.83
C ALA A 106 -9.62 15.28 -3.54
N GLU A 107 -10.27 15.52 -4.69
CA GLU A 107 -10.18 16.81 -5.38
C GLU A 107 -10.70 17.95 -4.50
N ARG A 108 -11.86 17.76 -3.86
CA ARG A 108 -12.45 18.76 -2.96
C ARG A 108 -11.53 19.05 -1.77
N ALA A 109 -10.99 18.01 -1.14
CA ALA A 109 -10.01 18.15 -0.05
C ALA A 109 -8.75 18.90 -0.52
N SER A 110 -8.27 18.61 -1.74
CA SER A 110 -7.09 19.25 -2.33
C SER A 110 -7.31 20.72 -2.67
N ARG A 111 -8.52 21.12 -3.11
CA ARG A 111 -8.85 22.52 -3.43
C ARG A 111 -8.82 23.45 -2.20
N ALA A 112 -9.10 22.92 -1.01
CA ALA A 112 -9.00 23.69 0.22
C ALA A 112 -7.55 24.07 0.56
N VAL A 113 -6.59 23.33 0.01
CA VAL A 113 -5.16 23.55 0.19
C VAL A 113 -4.70 24.53 -0.88
N LYS A 114 -4.31 25.74 -0.49
CA LYS A 114 -3.50 26.60 -1.38
C LYS A 114 -2.13 25.94 -1.51
N LEU A 115 -1.96 25.05 -2.48
CA LEU A 115 -0.67 24.49 -2.88
C LEU A 115 0.16 25.63 -3.49
N ARG A 116 0.69 26.51 -2.63
CA ARG A 116 1.53 27.66 -2.99
C ARG A 116 2.85 27.12 -3.57
N ASP A 117 2.93 26.89 -4.87
CA ASP A 117 4.13 26.45 -5.60
C ASP A 117 4.88 25.21 -5.05
N ARG A 118 4.24 24.45 -4.15
CA ARG A 118 4.83 23.31 -3.44
C ARG A 118 4.84 22.07 -4.33
N LYS A 119 6.01 21.46 -4.49
CA LYS A 119 6.19 20.18 -5.18
C LYS A 119 6.18 19.03 -4.19
N VAL A 120 5.02 18.38 -4.02
CA VAL A 120 4.89 17.16 -3.20
C VAL A 120 5.17 15.93 -4.06
N ARG A 121 5.96 14.99 -3.55
CA ARG A 121 6.26 13.70 -4.21
C ARG A 121 5.41 12.58 -3.62
N PHE A 122 4.99 11.65 -4.46
CA PHE A 122 4.22 10.48 -4.05
C PHE A 122 5.06 9.22 -4.25
N LYS A 123 5.10 8.33 -3.26
CA LYS A 123 5.92 7.13 -3.31
C LYS A 123 5.14 5.92 -2.81
N TRP A 124 5.10 4.90 -3.66
CA TRP A 124 4.47 3.63 -3.30
C TRP A 124 5.37 2.83 -2.36
N PHE A 125 4.80 2.44 -1.23
CA PHE A 125 5.37 1.62 -0.18
C PHE A 125 4.73 0.21 -0.20
N PRO A 126 5.49 -0.89 -0.04
CA PRO A 126 4.86 -2.21 0.00
C PRO A 126 4.05 -2.43 1.29
N ALA A 127 2.75 -2.73 1.16
CA ALA A 127 1.87 -3.10 2.27
C ALA A 127 2.40 -4.31 3.07
N HIS A 128 2.02 -4.37 4.35
CA HIS A 128 2.24 -5.51 5.26
C HIS A 128 3.70 -5.99 5.28
N ALA A 129 4.61 -5.04 5.37
CA ALA A 129 6.03 -5.30 5.42
C ALA A 129 6.54 -5.66 6.81
N GLY A 130 5.72 -5.45 7.86
CA GLY A 130 6.08 -5.70 9.25
C GLY A 130 7.38 -4.98 9.64
N ASP A 131 8.18 -5.61 10.49
CA ASP A 131 9.47 -5.08 10.97
C ASP A 131 10.60 -5.30 9.95
N ALA A 132 10.44 -4.73 8.76
CA ALA A 132 11.38 -4.93 7.64
C ALA A 132 12.76 -4.28 7.88
N SER A 133 12.85 -3.27 8.76
CA SER A 133 14.12 -2.71 9.24
C SER A 133 14.36 -3.04 10.70
N LYS A 134 15.63 -3.25 11.06
CA LYS A 134 16.07 -3.39 12.46
C LYS A 134 16.50 -2.07 13.09
N ARG A 135 16.57 -0.99 12.29
CA ARG A 135 17.11 0.31 12.72
C ARG A 135 16.03 1.32 13.03
N ASN A 136 14.93 1.28 12.27
CA ASN A 136 13.86 2.25 12.37
C ASN A 136 12.52 1.51 12.29
N ASP A 137 11.53 2.07 12.97
CA ASP A 137 10.18 1.52 12.99
C ASP A 137 9.48 1.71 11.64
N ASN A 138 8.62 0.76 11.30
CA ASN A 138 7.83 0.82 10.07
C ASN A 138 6.54 1.62 10.30
N HIS A 139 6.61 2.94 10.14
CA HIS A 139 5.46 3.81 10.36
C HIS A 139 4.33 3.65 9.32
N ASN A 140 4.51 2.86 8.26
CA ASN A 140 3.41 2.40 7.41
C ASN A 140 2.49 1.42 8.18
N GLU A 141 3.04 0.51 8.99
CA GLU A 141 2.24 -0.36 9.86
C GLU A 141 1.60 0.43 10.99
N THR A 142 2.29 1.46 11.52
CA THR A 142 1.72 2.38 12.51
C THR A 142 0.52 3.13 11.95
N ALA A 143 0.61 3.65 10.71
CA ALA A 143 -0.52 4.28 10.03
C ALA A 143 -1.67 3.29 9.81
N HIS A 144 -1.34 2.05 9.45
CA HIS A 144 -2.33 0.99 9.30
C HIS A 144 -3.07 0.69 10.61
N ALA A 145 -2.33 0.48 11.70
CA ALA A 145 -2.90 0.22 13.01
C ALA A 145 -3.78 1.40 13.46
N ALA A 146 -3.29 2.63 13.34
CA ALA A 146 -4.03 3.84 13.69
C ALA A 146 -5.34 3.98 12.89
N ALA A 147 -5.33 3.73 11.59
CA ALA A 147 -6.54 3.76 10.77
C ALA A 147 -7.57 2.72 11.25
N ARG A 148 -7.12 1.50 11.57
CA ARG A 148 -7.99 0.46 12.14
C ARG A 148 -8.51 0.82 13.53
N ASP A 149 -7.72 1.45 14.38
CA ASP A 149 -8.16 1.86 15.70
C ASP A 149 -9.28 2.91 15.63
N LEU A 150 -9.22 3.81 14.64
CA LEU A 150 -10.29 4.76 14.36
C LEU A 150 -11.60 4.08 13.89
N THR A 151 -11.50 2.93 13.22
CA THR A 151 -12.69 2.15 12.81
C THR A 151 -13.41 1.48 13.98
N ASN A 152 -12.71 1.20 15.09
CA ASN A 152 -13.20 0.38 16.19
C ASN A 152 -13.86 1.17 17.34
N ARG A 153 -14.32 2.41 17.10
CA ARG A 153 -14.87 3.29 18.15
C ARG A 153 -16.30 2.96 18.62
N ALA A 154 -16.96 1.95 18.07
CA ALA A 154 -18.27 1.47 18.52
C ALA A 154 -18.20 0.02 19.05
N PRO A 155 -18.93 -0.33 20.13
CA PRO A 155 -18.93 -1.69 20.69
C PRO A 155 -19.39 -2.70 19.62
N ALA A 156 -18.48 -3.62 19.30
CA ALA A 156 -18.63 -4.56 18.20
C ALA A 156 -19.72 -5.61 18.49
N THR A 157 -20.91 -5.44 17.93
CA THR A 157 -21.87 -6.54 17.75
C THR A 157 -21.89 -7.07 16.32
N TYR A 158 -21.23 -6.38 15.37
CA TYR A 158 -21.15 -6.85 14.00
C TYR A 158 -19.87 -6.32 13.35
N ARG A 159 -18.86 -7.18 13.18
CA ARG A 159 -17.77 -6.93 12.22
C ARG A 159 -18.28 -7.44 10.87
N PRO A 160 -18.63 -6.57 9.92
CA PRO A 160 -19.02 -7.05 8.60
C PRO A 160 -17.83 -7.72 7.92
N THR A 161 -18.08 -8.76 7.14
CA THR A 161 -17.06 -9.48 6.36
C THR A 161 -16.52 -8.71 5.15
N TRP A 162 -16.94 -7.45 4.95
CA TRP A 162 -16.68 -6.63 3.76
C TRP A 162 -15.24 -6.08 3.61
N PHE A 163 -14.21 -6.65 4.26
CA PHE A 163 -12.82 -6.18 4.24
C PHE A 163 -12.10 -6.37 2.87
N GLU A 164 -12.74 -6.04 1.75
CA GLU A 164 -12.26 -6.35 0.38
C GLU A 164 -11.87 -5.13 -0.46
N ALA A 165 -11.90 -3.90 0.07
CA ALA A 165 -11.66 -2.73 -0.79
C ALA A 165 -10.19 -2.42 -1.11
N LYS A 166 -9.22 -2.92 -0.33
CA LYS A 166 -7.84 -2.39 -0.36
C LYS A 166 -6.98 -2.82 -1.55
N ASP A 167 -7.20 -4.02 -2.10
CA ASP A 167 -6.31 -4.56 -3.13
C ASP A 167 -7.15 -5.13 -4.29
N ARG A 168 -7.98 -4.27 -4.88
CA ARG A 168 -8.71 -4.66 -6.11
C ARG A 168 -7.70 -4.81 -7.23
N MET A 169 -7.68 -5.98 -7.86
CA MET A 169 -7.01 -6.17 -9.15
C MET A 169 -7.66 -5.23 -10.15
N THR A 170 -6.96 -4.18 -10.56
CA THR A 170 -7.53 -3.09 -11.36
C THR A 170 -6.94 -3.00 -12.75
N ASP A 171 -5.81 -3.65 -13.03
CA ASP A 171 -5.19 -3.66 -14.35
C ASP A 171 -5.00 -5.07 -14.93
N TYR A 172 -4.92 -5.13 -16.27
CA TYR A 172 -4.82 -6.38 -17.02
C TYR A 172 -3.63 -7.25 -16.57
N ASN A 173 -2.53 -6.64 -16.13
CA ASN A 173 -1.38 -7.38 -15.64
C ASN A 173 -1.69 -8.03 -14.29
N ASP A 174 -2.34 -7.31 -13.38
CA ASP A 174 -2.77 -7.88 -12.09
C ASP A 174 -3.76 -9.05 -12.32
N PHE A 175 -4.73 -8.88 -13.24
CA PHE A 175 -5.63 -9.96 -13.67
C PHE A 175 -4.88 -11.18 -14.22
N THR A 176 -4.02 -10.97 -15.21
CA THR A 176 -3.30 -12.07 -15.85
C THR A 176 -2.28 -12.72 -14.91
N GLU A 177 -1.63 -11.96 -14.04
CA GLU A 177 -0.70 -12.48 -13.04
C GLU A 177 -1.43 -13.32 -12.00
N ALA A 178 -2.58 -12.89 -11.49
CA ALA A 178 -3.40 -13.68 -10.57
C ALA A 178 -3.83 -15.02 -11.19
N TYR A 179 -4.37 -15.00 -12.41
CA TYR A 179 -4.74 -16.24 -13.12
C TYR A 179 -3.51 -17.12 -13.44
N ARG A 180 -2.40 -16.51 -13.83
CA ARG A 180 -1.15 -17.23 -14.10
C ARG A 180 -0.58 -17.89 -12.84
N LEU A 181 -0.66 -17.21 -11.70
CA LEU A 181 -0.23 -17.75 -10.41
C LEU A 181 -1.17 -18.85 -9.93
N ALA A 182 -2.49 -18.67 -10.08
CA ALA A 182 -3.48 -19.69 -9.75
C ALA A 182 -3.32 -20.98 -10.57
N ARG A 183 -2.88 -20.86 -11.83
CA ARG A 183 -2.63 -22.01 -12.73
C ARG A 183 -1.27 -22.69 -12.55
N LYS A 184 -0.38 -22.18 -11.68
CA LYS A 184 0.90 -22.83 -11.38
C LYS A 184 0.69 -24.00 -10.41
N ILE A 185 0.39 -25.16 -10.97
CA ILE A 185 0.25 -26.42 -10.24
C ILE A 185 1.64 -27.07 -10.02
N LEU A 186 2.54 -26.90 -10.99
CA LEU A 186 3.90 -27.44 -10.93
C LEU A 186 4.91 -26.43 -10.35
N PRO A 187 5.90 -26.93 -9.59
CA PRO A 187 6.97 -26.10 -9.07
C PRO A 187 7.76 -25.38 -10.18
N PRO A 188 8.29 -24.15 -9.95
CA PRO A 188 9.26 -23.55 -10.85
C PRO A 188 10.46 -24.47 -11.09
N SER A 189 11.02 -24.42 -12.30
CA SER A 189 12.16 -25.24 -12.71
C SER A 189 13.37 -24.99 -11.82
N HIS A 190 14.12 -26.06 -11.54
CA HIS A 190 15.32 -25.99 -10.72
C HIS A 190 16.37 -25.03 -11.31
N LYS A 191 17.10 -24.29 -10.46
CA LYS A 191 18.04 -23.23 -10.88
C LYS A 191 19.22 -23.71 -11.73
N ARG A 192 19.49 -25.02 -11.73
CA ARG A 192 20.57 -25.65 -12.50
C ARG A 192 20.13 -26.10 -13.91
N LEU A 193 18.84 -25.97 -14.23
CA LEU A 193 18.33 -26.29 -15.56
C LEU A 193 18.46 -25.07 -16.47
N SER A 194 18.94 -25.29 -17.68
CA SER A 194 18.88 -24.31 -18.75
C SER A 194 17.42 -24.01 -19.12
N ARG A 195 17.22 -22.89 -19.82
CA ARG A 195 15.88 -22.44 -20.25
C ARG A 195 15.19 -23.47 -21.15
N ALA A 196 15.97 -24.18 -21.97
CA ALA A 196 15.49 -25.23 -22.87
C ALA A 196 15.06 -26.49 -22.10
N GLU A 197 15.89 -26.96 -21.16
CA GLU A 197 15.55 -28.13 -20.33
C GLU A 197 14.34 -27.86 -19.42
N ALA A 198 14.24 -26.64 -18.88
CA ALA A 198 13.09 -26.20 -18.09
C ALA A 198 11.78 -26.08 -18.91
N HIS A 199 11.89 -25.86 -20.22
CA HIS A 199 10.77 -25.80 -21.15
C HIS A 199 10.30 -27.21 -21.51
N ASN A 200 11.22 -28.12 -21.80
CA ASN A 200 10.93 -29.51 -22.18
C ASN A 200 10.24 -30.28 -21.03
N LEU A 201 10.64 -30.04 -19.78
CA LEU A 201 10.00 -30.65 -18.60
C LEU A 201 8.59 -30.10 -18.27
N LYS A 202 8.12 -29.07 -18.98
CA LYS A 202 6.76 -28.50 -18.86
C LYS A 202 5.89 -28.79 -20.08
N GLY A 203 6.44 -29.50 -21.06
CA GLY A 203 5.93 -29.66 -22.41
C GLY A 203 5.50 -31.09 -22.75
N GLU A 204 5.00 -31.85 -21.80
CA GLU A 204 4.22 -33.05 -22.10
C GLU A 204 2.80 -32.83 -21.55
N ARG A 205 1.87 -32.58 -22.47
CA ARG A 205 0.44 -32.75 -22.30
C ARG A 205 -0.02 -33.74 -23.36
#